data_AF-A0A1F2X249-F1
#
_entry.id   AF-A0A1F2X249-F1
#
_cell.length_a   1.000
_cell.length_b   1.000
_cell.length_c   1.000
_cell.angle_alpha   90.00
_cell.angle_beta   90.00
_cell.angle_gamma   90.00
#
_symmetry.space_group_name_H-M   'P 1'
#
loop_
_entity.id
_entity.type
_entity.pdbx_description
1 polymer ?
#
loop_
_entity_poly.entity_id
_entity_poly.type
_entity_poly.pdbx_seq_one_letter_code
_entity_poly.pdbx_strand_id
1 'polypeptide(L)'
;MTEKQRPNVVGKGRAFARDALVAIAEVKAGSSKLSAGAQDKISSLSDKGAELEKILKMPFIGTIKAGEMAYDLTEAAAALKAAVGAGDEAKSLELVASMASEVDKFVHTTRTFVVRMT
;
A
#
# COMPACT_ATOMS: atom_id res chain seq x y z
N MET A 1 23.23 1.15 -1.74
CA MET A 1 21.80 1.20 -1.42
C MET A 1 21.71 1.27 0.09
N THR A 2 21.24 2.39 0.65
CA THR A 2 20.99 2.49 2.09
C THR A 2 19.87 1.51 2.41
N GLU A 3 20.17 0.39 3.07
CA GLU A 3 19.14 -0.52 3.56
C GLU A 3 18.20 0.30 4.43
N LYS A 4 16.94 0.45 3.98
CA LYS A 4 15.86 0.96 4.83
C LYS A 4 15.86 0.10 6.08
N GLN A 5 16.19 0.68 7.24
CA GLN A 5 16.05 -0.01 8.52
C GLN A 5 14.57 -0.23 8.77
N ARG A 6 14.05 -1.36 8.27
CA ARG A 6 12.68 -1.78 8.55
C ARG A 6 12.63 -2.22 10.02
N PRO A 7 11.60 -1.84 10.80
CA PRO A 7 11.43 -2.33 12.16
C PRO A 7 11.23 -3.85 12.18
N ASN A 8 11.19 -4.47 13.35
CA ASN A 8 10.83 -5.90 13.43
C ASN A 8 9.40 -6.12 12.88
N VAL A 9 9.32 -6.69 11.67
CA VAL A 9 8.10 -6.91 10.87
C VAL A 9 7.57 -8.35 10.96
N VAL A 10 8.24 -9.24 11.71
CA VAL A 10 7.84 -10.65 11.88
C VAL A 10 6.40 -10.74 12.40
N GLY A 11 5.51 -11.42 11.68
CA GLY A 11 4.10 -11.59 12.07
C GLY A 11 3.25 -10.31 12.01
N LYS A 12 3.82 -9.16 11.64
CA LYS A 12 3.11 -7.86 11.59
C LYS A 12 2.53 -7.51 10.22
N GLY A 13 2.69 -8.37 9.21
CA GLY A 13 2.17 -8.12 7.86
C GLY A 13 0.68 -7.78 7.83
N ARG A 14 -0.15 -8.39 8.70
CA ARG A 14 -1.57 -8.05 8.80
C ARG A 14 -1.81 -6.65 9.34
N ALA A 15 -1.05 -6.24 10.35
CA ALA A 15 -1.20 -4.94 10.99
C ALA A 15 -0.79 -3.84 10.00
N PHE A 16 0.41 -3.95 9.42
CA PHE A 16 0.88 -2.98 8.44
C PHE A 16 0.01 -2.92 7.18
N ALA A 17 -0.49 -4.05 6.69
CA ALA A 17 -1.38 -4.04 5.54
C ALA A 17 -2.72 -3.35 5.85
N ARG A 18 -3.23 -3.47 7.09
CA ARG A 18 -4.40 -2.69 7.54
C ARG A 18 -4.08 -1.21 7.67
N ASP A 19 -2.93 -0.86 8.23
CA ASP A 19 -2.49 0.54 8.34
C ASP A 19 -2.34 1.18 6.96
N ALA A 20 -1.81 0.45 5.97
CA ALA A 20 -1.74 0.90 4.59
C ALA A 20 -3.14 1.14 3.99
N LEU A 21 -4.12 0.25 4.26
CA LEU A 21 -5.50 0.45 3.81
C LEU A 21 -6.14 1.69 4.42
N VAL A 22 -5.93 1.92 5.72
CA VAL A 22 -6.42 3.12 6.40
C VAL A 22 -5.80 4.36 5.76
N ALA A 23 -4.49 4.36 5.52
CA ALA A 23 -3.80 5.49 4.89
C ALA A 23 -4.30 5.73 3.45
N ILE A 24 -4.58 4.70 2.64
CA ILE A 24 -5.19 4.85 1.30
C ILE A 24 -6.57 5.51 1.40
N ALA A 25 -7.40 5.09 2.36
CA ALA A 25 -8.72 5.68 2.55
C ALA A 25 -8.64 7.17 2.95
N GLU A 26 -7.68 7.53 3.80
CA GLU A 26 -7.41 8.92 4.15
C GLU A 26 -6.90 9.76 2.97
N VAL A 27 -6.04 9.18 2.12
CA VAL A 27 -5.58 9.83 0.87
C VAL A 27 -6.77 10.12 -0.04
N LYS A 28 -7.72 9.18 -0.18
CA LYS A 28 -8.96 9.39 -0.93
C LYS A 28 -9.82 10.50 -0.33
N ALA A 29 -9.92 10.58 1.00
CA ALA A 29 -10.65 11.67 1.65
C ALA A 29 -9.99 13.04 1.42
N GLY A 30 -8.65 13.08 1.36
CA GLY A 30 -7.87 14.30 1.12
C GLY A 30 -7.74 14.72 -0.35
N SER A 31 -8.07 13.83 -1.31
CA SER A 31 -7.85 14.07 -2.73
C SER A 31 -8.73 15.15 -3.33
N SER A 32 -9.78 15.58 -2.62
CA SER A 32 -10.68 16.67 -3.01
C SER A 32 -9.97 17.99 -3.31
N LYS A 33 -8.74 18.16 -2.82
CA LYS A 33 -7.88 19.33 -3.08
C LYS A 33 -7.12 19.27 -4.42
N LEU A 34 -7.12 18.14 -5.10
CA LEU A 34 -6.42 17.91 -6.37
C LEU A 34 -7.38 17.99 -7.57
N SER A 35 -6.83 18.02 -8.78
CA SER A 35 -7.64 17.98 -10.01
C SER A 35 -8.48 16.71 -10.13
N ALA A 36 -9.53 16.76 -10.95
CA ALA A 36 -10.40 15.60 -11.22
C ALA A 36 -9.60 14.38 -11.73
N GLY A 37 -8.60 14.58 -12.59
CA GLY A 37 -7.77 13.47 -13.10
C GLY A 37 -6.89 12.83 -12.03
N ALA A 38 -6.42 13.60 -11.04
CA ALA A 38 -5.70 13.07 -9.90
C ALA A 38 -6.64 12.36 -8.91
N GLN A 39 -7.84 12.89 -8.70
CA GLN A 39 -8.89 12.25 -7.89
C GLN A 39 -9.31 10.89 -8.46
N ASP A 40 -9.44 10.77 -9.78
CA ASP A 40 -9.79 9.51 -10.45
C ASP A 40 -8.72 8.44 -10.20
N LYS A 41 -7.44 8.79 -10.37
CA LYS A 41 -6.33 7.86 -10.13
C LYS A 41 -6.23 7.42 -8.66
N ILE A 42 -6.45 8.35 -7.72
CA ILE A 42 -6.51 8.02 -6.29
C ILE A 42 -7.70 7.12 -5.99
N SER A 43 -8.84 7.35 -6.65
CA SER A 43 -10.02 6.50 -6.50
C SER A 43 -9.75 5.08 -7.00
N SER A 44 -9.06 4.91 -8.14
CA SER A 44 -8.63 3.60 -8.61
C SER A 44 -7.65 2.90 -7.65
N LEU A 45 -6.81 3.64 -6.93
CA LEU A 45 -5.95 3.06 -5.88
C LEU A 45 -6.78 2.49 -4.72
N SER A 46 -7.90 3.12 -4.38
CA SER A 46 -8.84 2.61 -3.38
C SER A 46 -9.45 1.26 -3.77
N ASP A 47 -9.75 1.06 -5.06
CA ASP A 47 -10.30 -0.21 -5.56
C ASP A 47 -9.27 -1.34 -5.43
N LYS A 48 -7.99 -1.03 -5.67
CA LYS A 48 -6.87 -1.95 -5.42
C LYS A 48 -6.67 -2.24 -3.92
N GLY A 49 -6.93 -1.26 -3.06
CA GLY A 49 -7.00 -1.46 -1.62
C GLY A 49 -7.98 -2.57 -1.22
N ALA A 50 -9.16 -2.62 -1.85
CA ALA A 50 -10.12 -3.69 -1.58
C ALA A 50 -9.59 -5.10 -1.96
N GLU A 51 -8.72 -5.21 -2.95
CA GLU A 51 -8.02 -6.48 -3.26
C GLU A 51 -7.03 -6.87 -2.17
N LEU A 52 -6.33 -5.89 -1.61
CA LEU A 52 -5.36 -6.07 -0.53
C LEU A 52 -6.05 -6.51 0.76
N GLU A 53 -7.30 -6.10 0.99
CA GLU A 53 -8.11 -6.61 2.11
C GLU A 53 -8.46 -8.10 1.96
N LYS A 54 -8.78 -8.56 0.74
CA LYS A 54 -9.12 -9.97 0.46
C LYS A 54 -7.98 -10.93 0.77
N ILE A 55 -6.73 -10.47 0.61
CA ILE A 55 -5.54 -11.30 0.82
C ILE A 55 -5.05 -11.30 2.29
N LEU A 56 -5.57 -10.44 3.18
CA LEU A 56 -5.12 -10.34 4.58
C LEU A 56 -5.23 -11.65 5.36
N LYS A 57 -6.16 -12.53 4.97
CA LYS A 57 -6.39 -13.84 5.59
C LYS A 57 -5.43 -14.92 5.07
N MET A 58 -4.69 -14.67 3.99
CA MET A 58 -3.82 -15.66 3.36
C MET A 58 -2.55 -15.97 4.19
N PRO A 59 -1.95 -17.16 4.01
CA PRO A 59 -0.80 -17.59 4.81
C PRO A 59 0.45 -16.72 4.64
N PHE A 60 0.69 -16.20 3.44
CA PHE A 60 1.85 -15.35 3.15
C PHE A 60 1.94 -14.13 4.06
N ILE A 61 0.80 -13.57 4.49
CA ILE A 61 0.75 -12.36 5.32
C ILE A 61 1.43 -12.55 6.70
N GLY A 62 1.56 -13.79 7.17
CA GLY A 62 2.31 -14.10 8.40
C GLY A 62 3.82 -14.09 8.24
N THR A 63 4.35 -14.01 7.01
CA THR A 63 5.79 -14.07 6.74
C THR A 63 6.49 -12.73 7.01
N ILE A 64 7.79 -12.78 7.26
CA ILE A 64 8.64 -11.59 7.39
C ILE A 64 8.55 -10.74 6.13
N LYS A 65 8.65 -11.39 4.95
CA LYS A 65 8.60 -10.72 3.64
C LYS A 65 7.29 -9.97 3.42
N ALA A 66 6.15 -10.55 3.81
CA ALA A 66 4.88 -9.82 3.76
C ALA A 66 4.86 -8.63 4.72
N GLY A 67 5.46 -8.78 5.90
CA GLY A 67 5.67 -7.68 6.84
C GLY A 67 6.52 -6.55 6.25
N GLU A 68 7.60 -6.86 5.54
CA GLU A 68 8.44 -5.87 4.86
C GLU A 68 7.68 -5.14 3.74
N MET A 69 6.99 -5.89 2.88
CA MET A 69 6.21 -5.32 1.79
C MET A 69 5.06 -4.45 2.31
N ALA A 70 4.36 -4.91 3.35
CA ALA A 70 3.30 -4.13 3.98
C ALA A 70 3.84 -2.87 4.66
N TYR A 71 5.02 -2.93 5.28
CA TYR A 71 5.69 -1.76 5.85
C TYR A 71 6.06 -0.73 4.78
N ASP A 72 6.65 -1.17 3.68
CA ASP A 72 6.99 -0.28 2.55
C ASP A 72 5.73 0.38 1.97
N LEU A 73 4.61 -0.36 1.89
CA LEU A 73 3.31 0.17 1.48
C LEU A 73 2.77 1.23 2.45
N THR A 74 2.89 1.03 3.77
CA THR A 74 2.52 2.08 4.75
C THR A 74 3.34 3.34 4.58
N GLU A 75 4.66 3.22 4.37
CA GLU A 75 5.51 4.40 4.15
C GLU A 75 5.16 5.14 2.85
N ALA A 76 4.90 4.40 1.77
CA ALA A 76 4.44 4.98 0.51
C ALA A 76 3.08 5.69 0.67
N ALA A 77 2.15 5.07 1.40
CA ALA A 77 0.84 5.67 1.70
C ALA A 77 0.97 6.96 2.52
N ALA A 78 1.87 6.98 3.51
CA ALA A 78 2.13 8.16 4.32
C ALA A 78 2.77 9.30 3.49
N ALA A 79 3.74 8.97 2.62
CA ALA A 79 4.33 9.94 1.71
C ALA A 79 3.29 10.52 0.74
N LEU A 80 2.41 9.67 0.22
CA LEU A 80 1.30 10.10 -0.65
C LEU A 80 0.33 11.00 0.12
N LYS A 81 -0.08 10.63 1.33
CA LYS A 81 -0.94 11.46 2.20
C LYS A 81 -0.34 12.84 2.42
N ALA A 82 0.97 12.92 2.65
CA ALA A 82 1.66 14.20 2.80
C ALA A 82 1.64 15.04 1.51
N ALA A 83 1.88 14.41 0.34
CA ALA A 83 1.84 15.10 -0.96
C ALA A 83 0.43 15.62 -1.30
N VAL A 84 -0.61 14.79 -1.10
CA VAL A 84 -2.01 15.18 -1.28
C VAL A 84 -2.40 16.29 -0.30
N GLY A 85 -1.97 16.18 0.96
CA GLY A 85 -2.20 17.20 1.99
C GLY A 85 -1.57 18.55 1.64
N ALA A 86 -0.40 18.54 0.99
CA ALA A 86 0.30 19.71 0.50
C ALA A 86 -0.25 20.26 -0.83
N GLY A 87 -1.16 19.56 -1.51
CA GLY A 87 -1.68 19.95 -2.83
C GLY A 87 -0.65 19.79 -3.96
N ASP A 88 0.42 19.03 -3.74
CA ASP A 88 1.46 18.77 -4.75
C ASP A 88 0.98 17.68 -5.71
N GLU A 89 0.35 18.10 -6.81
CA GLU A 89 -0.30 17.20 -7.74
C GLU A 89 0.68 16.32 -8.51
N ALA A 90 1.82 16.86 -8.96
CA ALA A 90 2.82 16.10 -9.71
C ALA A 90 3.38 14.96 -8.85
N LYS A 91 3.76 15.27 -7.61
CA LYS A 91 4.27 14.29 -6.66
C LYS A 91 3.20 13.29 -6.23
N SER A 92 1.96 13.75 -6.05
CA SER A 92 0.83 12.86 -5.72
C SER A 92 0.57 11.85 -6.84
N LEU A 93 0.60 12.28 -8.11
CA LEU A 93 0.40 11.41 -9.26
C LEU A 93 1.52 10.36 -9.42
N GLU A 94 2.77 10.76 -9.21
CA GLU A 94 3.92 9.86 -9.22
C GLU A 94 3.81 8.80 -8.11
N LEU A 95 3.53 9.25 -6.88
CA LEU A 95 3.40 8.37 -5.72
C LEU A 95 2.20 7.43 -5.84
N VAL A 96 1.06 7.88 -6.38
CA VAL A 96 -0.11 7.02 -6.65
C VAL A 96 0.24 5.92 -7.63
N ALA A 97 0.94 6.24 -8.72
CA ALA A 97 1.31 5.24 -9.73
C ALA A 97 2.28 4.20 -9.17
N SER A 98 3.30 4.66 -8.43
CA SER A 98 4.26 3.78 -7.75
C SER A 98 3.57 2.87 -6.73
N MET A 99 2.69 3.46 -5.91
CA MET A 99 1.95 2.72 -4.90
C MET A 99 0.97 1.71 -5.50
N ALA A 100 0.29 2.05 -6.60
CA ALA A 100 -0.59 1.13 -7.30
C ALA A 100 0.16 -0.11 -7.84
N SER A 101 1.40 0.08 -8.32
CA SER A 101 2.26 -1.01 -8.78
C SER A 101 2.71 -1.91 -7.61
N GLU A 102 3.11 -1.31 -6.48
CA GLU A 102 3.50 -2.06 -5.27
C GLU A 102 2.32 -2.84 -4.66
N VAL A 103 1.11 -2.27 -4.65
CA VAL A 103 -0.12 -2.96 -4.22
C VAL A 103 -0.39 -4.17 -5.12
N ASP A 104 -0.33 -4.02 -6.45
CA ASP A 104 -0.54 -5.13 -7.39
C ASP A 104 0.49 -6.23 -7.17
N LYS A 105 1.76 -5.86 -6.99
CA LYS A 105 2.85 -6.80 -6.73
C LYS A 105 2.64 -7.54 -5.42
N PHE A 106 2.19 -6.84 -4.36
CA PHE A 106 1.90 -7.47 -3.07
C PHE A 106 0.71 -8.43 -3.15
N VAL A 107 -0.37 -8.04 -3.84
CA VAL A 107 -1.52 -8.90 -4.11
C VAL A 107 -1.11 -10.13 -4.90
N HIS A 108 -0.38 -9.95 -6.00
CA HIS A 108 0.09 -11.03 -6.84
C HIS A 108 0.99 -12.00 -6.07
N THR A 109 1.98 -11.48 -5.34
CA THR A 109 2.90 -12.30 -4.53
C THR A 109 2.14 -13.09 -3.47
N THR A 110 1.16 -12.46 -2.82
CA THR A 110 0.35 -13.13 -1.80
C THR A 110 -0.54 -14.23 -2.38
N ARG A 111 -1.17 -13.98 -3.54
CA ARG A 111 -2.04 -14.95 -4.22
C ARG A 111 -1.28 -16.13 -4.82
N THR A 112 -0.06 -15.88 -5.31
CA THR A 112 0.80 -16.91 -5.92
C THR A 112 1.64 -17.66 -4.90
N PHE A 113 1.65 -17.22 -3.64
CA PHE A 113 2.35 -17.92 -2.57
C PHE A 113 1.68 -19.27 -2.28
N VAL A 114 2.30 -20.35 -2.78
CA VAL A 114 1.90 -21.72 -2.48
C VAL A 114 2.66 -22.17 -1.24
N VAL A 115 1.93 -22.43 -0.14
CA VAL A 115 2.48 -23.18 0.99
C VAL A 115 2.66 -24.62 0.53
N ARG A 116 3.90 -25.05 0.26
CA ARG A 116 4.17 -26.49 0.15
C ARG A 116 3.96 -27.09 1.53
N MET A 117 2.81 -27.73 1.74
CA MET A 117 2.67 -28.70 2.82
C MET A 117 3.59 -29.87 2.48
N THR A 118 4.76 -29.89 3.10
CA THR A 118 5.64 -31.07 3.17
C THR A 118 5.72 -31.51 4.61
#